data_AF-A0A376TNQ5-F1
#
_entry.id   AF-A0A376TNQ5-F1
#
_cell.length_a   1.000
_cell.length_b   1.000
_cell.length_c   1.000
_cell.angle_alpha   90.00
_cell.angle_beta   90.00
_cell.angle_gamma   90.00
#
_symmetry.space_group_name_H-M   'P 1'
#
loop_
_entity.id
_entity.type
_entity.pdbx_description
1 polymer ?
#
loop_
_entity_poly.entity_id
_entity_poly.type
_entity_poly.pdbx_seq_one_letter_code
_entity_poly.pdbx_strand_id
1 'polypeptide(L)'
;MVAIACCLLIKGDEQALRAALAEKPKLVLVESPSNPLLRVVDIAKICHLAREVGAVSVVDNTFLSPALQNPLALGADLVLHSCTKYLNGHSDVVAGVVIAKDPDVVTELAWWGKQYWRDGRRV
;
A
#
# COMPACT_ATOMS: atom_id res chain seq x y z
N MET A 1 12.61 -6.65 17.02
CA MET A 1 12.91 -6.58 15.57
C MET A 1 11.65 -6.97 14.82
N VAL A 2 10.90 -6.01 14.27
CA VAL A 2 9.85 -6.32 13.30
C VAL A 2 10.53 -6.36 11.94
N ALA A 3 10.73 -7.54 11.39
CA ALA A 3 11.24 -7.68 10.03
C ALA A 3 10.11 -7.28 9.06
N ILE A 4 10.11 -6.03 8.62
CA ILE A 4 9.30 -5.61 7.48
C ILE A 4 10.07 -6.04 6.24
N ALA A 5 9.80 -7.25 5.76
CA ALA A 5 10.22 -7.66 4.43
C ALA A 5 9.39 -6.87 3.43
N CYS A 6 9.90 -5.71 3.00
CA CYS A 6 9.34 -4.93 1.91
C CYS A 6 9.92 -5.45 0.61
N CYS A 7 9.18 -6.29 -0.12
CA CYS A 7 9.55 -6.58 -1.49
C CYS A 7 8.94 -5.53 -2.42
N LEU A 8 9.80 -4.66 -2.94
CA LEU A 8 9.43 -3.80 -4.06
C LEU A 8 9.41 -4.68 -5.32
N LEU A 9 8.22 -5.08 -5.75
CA LEU A 9 8.07 -5.97 -6.90
C LEU A 9 8.36 -5.22 -8.19
N ILE A 10 9.56 -5.40 -8.71
CA ILE A 10 9.96 -4.85 -10.00
C ILE A 10 9.44 -5.79 -11.09
N LYS A 11 8.33 -5.35 -11.71
CA LYS A 11 7.98 -5.53 -13.15
C LYS A 11 7.92 -6.96 -13.68
N GLY A 12 6.72 -7.47 -13.97
CA GLY A 12 6.47 -8.51 -15.01
C GLY A 12 7.29 -9.80 -14.94
N ASP A 13 8.11 -9.93 -13.90
CA ASP A 13 9.04 -11.00 -13.64
C ASP A 13 8.40 -11.84 -12.55
N GLU A 14 7.64 -12.82 -13.04
CA GLU A 14 6.94 -13.74 -12.17
C GLU A 14 7.91 -14.59 -11.34
N GLN A 15 9.15 -14.80 -11.80
CA GLN A 15 10.16 -15.52 -11.03
C GLN A 15 10.64 -14.67 -9.85
N ALA A 16 10.94 -13.39 -10.06
CA ALA A 16 11.31 -12.48 -8.98
C ALA A 16 10.18 -12.34 -7.95
N LEU A 17 8.93 -12.23 -8.40
CA LEU A 17 7.75 -12.21 -7.52
C LEU A 17 7.64 -13.49 -6.70
N ARG A 18 7.75 -14.67 -7.33
CA ARG A 18 7.68 -15.96 -6.63
C ARG A 18 8.83 -16.13 -5.64
N ALA A 19 10.04 -15.73 -6.00
CA ALA A 19 11.20 -15.77 -5.11
C ALA A 19 10.99 -14.88 -3.88
N ALA A 20 10.50 -13.65 -4.08
CA ALA A 20 10.19 -12.76 -2.98
C ALA A 20 9.07 -13.28 -2.06
N LEU A 21 8.03 -13.89 -2.63
CA LEU A 21 6.95 -14.49 -1.84
C LEU A 21 7.42 -15.74 -1.09
N ALA A 22 8.39 -16.49 -1.62
CA ALA A 22 8.98 -17.65 -0.97
C ALA A 22 9.69 -17.30 0.36
N GLU A 23 10.18 -16.07 0.50
CA GLU A 23 10.71 -15.53 1.75
C GLU A 23 9.64 -15.27 2.83
N LYS A 24 8.35 -15.55 2.52
CA LYS A 24 7.19 -15.37 3.41
C LYS A 24 7.12 -13.96 4.00
N PRO A 25 7.09 -12.93 3.14
CA PRO A 25 7.02 -11.55 3.61
C PRO A 25 5.74 -11.34 4.42
N LYS A 26 5.80 -10.43 5.39
CA LYS A 26 4.61 -10.02 6.15
C LYS A 26 3.76 -9.02 5.38
N LEU A 27 4.34 -8.33 4.41
CA LEU A 27 3.71 -7.26 3.65
C LEU A 27 4.20 -7.25 2.20
N VAL A 28 3.29 -7.00 1.27
CA VAL A 28 3.56 -6.78 -0.14
C VAL A 28 3.07 -5.39 -0.51
N LEU A 29 3.99 -4.50 -0.91
CA LEU A 29 3.66 -3.14 -1.34
C LEU A 29 3.69 -3.06 -2.86
N VAL A 30 2.59 -2.59 -3.44
CA VAL A 30 2.39 -2.47 -4.89
C VAL A 30 2.17 -1.01 -5.24
N GLU A 31 2.89 -0.52 -6.25
CA GLU A 31 2.67 0.81 -6.83
C GLU A 31 2.30 0.64 -8.31
N SER A 32 1.13 1.15 -8.70
CA SER A 32 0.63 1.04 -10.07
C SER A 32 -0.30 2.20 -10.42
N PRO A 33 0.03 3.05 -11.42
CA PRO A 33 1.26 3.08 -12.19
C PRO A 33 2.48 3.49 -11.35
N SER A 34 3.65 2.87 -11.59
CA SER A 34 4.88 3.20 -10.87
C SER A 34 5.51 4.52 -11.34
N ASN A 35 5.92 5.40 -10.44
CA ASN A 35 6.72 6.60 -10.76
C ASN A 35 8.19 6.24 -11.05
N PRO A 36 8.87 6.83 -12.05
CA PRO A 36 8.40 7.74 -13.10
C PRO A 36 7.98 7.07 -14.41
N LEU A 37 8.15 5.74 -14.51
CA LEU A 37 8.02 5.01 -15.77
C LEU A 37 6.58 4.57 -16.10
N LEU A 38 5.61 4.96 -15.27
CA LEU A 38 4.17 4.70 -15.37
C LEU A 38 3.83 3.24 -15.69
N ARG A 39 4.55 2.29 -15.06
CA ARG A 39 4.35 0.87 -15.32
C ARG A 39 3.13 0.38 -14.56
N VAL A 40 2.28 -0.36 -15.25
CA VAL A 40 1.06 -0.96 -14.69
C VAL A 40 1.34 -2.42 -14.34
N VAL A 41 0.83 -2.86 -13.20
CA VAL A 41 0.85 -4.27 -12.79
C VAL A 41 -0.56 -4.79 -12.53
N ASP A 42 -0.72 -6.11 -12.60
CA ASP A 42 -1.97 -6.77 -12.25
C ASP A 42 -2.10 -6.85 -10.72
N ILE A 43 -2.80 -5.85 -10.16
CA ILE A 43 -3.04 -5.73 -8.72
C ILE A 43 -3.80 -6.96 -8.20
N ALA A 44 -4.81 -7.44 -8.92
CA ALA A 44 -5.63 -8.57 -8.47
C ALA A 44 -4.80 -9.84 -8.35
N LYS A 45 -3.97 -10.14 -9.35
CA LYS A 45 -3.03 -11.27 -9.32
C LYS A 45 -2.05 -11.15 -8.15
N ILE A 46 -1.45 -9.98 -7.94
CA ILE A 46 -0.47 -9.80 -6.85
C ILE A 46 -1.13 -9.93 -5.47
N CYS A 47 -2.31 -9.35 -5.27
CA CYS A 47 -3.05 -9.46 -4.00
C CYS A 47 -3.45 -10.91 -3.71
N HIS A 48 -3.84 -11.67 -4.74
CA HIS A 48 -4.11 -13.10 -4.60
C HIS A 48 -2.87 -13.87 -4.13
N LEU A 49 -1.73 -13.69 -4.80
CA LEU A 49 -0.47 -14.36 -4.46
C LEU A 49 0.05 -13.96 -3.07
N ALA A 50 -0.11 -12.70 -2.67
CA ALA A 50 0.23 -12.22 -1.33
C ALA A 50 -0.60 -12.95 -0.26
N ARG A 51 -1.90 -13.15 -0.51
CA ARG A 51 -2.80 -13.86 0.39
C ARG A 51 -2.44 -15.34 0.54
N GLU A 52 -1.99 -16.01 -0.51
CA GLU A 52 -1.54 -17.42 -0.46
C GLU A 52 -0.38 -17.64 0.51
N VAL A 53 0.49 -16.64 0.69
CA VAL A 53 1.62 -16.70 1.64
C VAL A 53 1.33 -16.05 2.99
N GLY A 54 0.10 -15.56 3.19
CA GLY A 54 -0.32 -14.87 4.42
C GLY A 54 0.27 -13.47 4.60
N ALA A 55 0.67 -12.81 3.51
CA ALA A 55 1.17 -11.43 3.52
C ALA A 55 0.00 -10.44 3.39
N VAL A 56 0.12 -9.28 4.06
CA VAL A 56 -0.80 -8.16 3.88
C VAL A 56 -0.46 -7.43 2.58
N SER A 57 -1.45 -7.26 1.71
CA SER A 57 -1.29 -6.52 0.46
C SER A 57 -1.62 -5.03 0.64
N VAL A 58 -0.70 -4.16 0.23
CA VAL A 58 -0.85 -2.70 0.27
C VAL A 58 -0.66 -2.15 -1.13
N VAL A 59 -1.60 -1.32 -1.59
CA VAL A 59 -1.50 -0.65 -2.90
C VAL A 59 -1.36 0.86 -2.71
N ASP A 60 -0.25 1.43 -3.18
CA ASP A 60 -0.13 2.87 -3.37
C ASP A 60 -0.93 3.26 -4.62
N ASN A 61 -2.02 3.98 -4.39
CA ASN A 61 -2.94 4.44 -5.42
C ASN A 61 -2.87 5.97 -5.58
N THR A 62 -1.73 6.58 -5.25
CA THR A 62 -1.51 8.02 -5.35
C THR A 62 -1.77 8.54 -6.76
N PHE A 63 -1.33 7.82 -7.81
CA PHE A 63 -1.42 8.28 -9.20
C PHE A 63 -2.84 8.27 -9.77
N LEU A 64 -3.59 7.19 -9.58
CA LEU A 64 -4.93 7.07 -10.15
C LEU A 64 -6.00 7.65 -9.24
N SER A 65 -5.73 7.76 -7.93
CA SER A 65 -6.69 8.20 -6.92
C SER A 65 -7.92 7.27 -6.84
N PRO A 66 -8.81 7.41 -5.83
CA PRO A 66 -10.03 6.59 -5.77
C PRO A 66 -10.99 6.90 -6.93
N ALA A 67 -10.81 8.01 -7.65
CA ALA A 67 -11.63 8.38 -8.79
C ALA A 67 -11.44 7.47 -10.01
N LEU A 68 -10.22 6.93 -10.22
CA LEU A 68 -9.90 6.12 -11.41
C LEU A 68 -9.57 4.66 -11.09
N GLN A 69 -9.23 4.34 -9.84
CA GLN A 69 -8.97 2.96 -9.43
C GLN A 69 -9.38 2.73 -7.98
N ASN A 70 -10.02 1.59 -7.70
CA ASN A 70 -10.35 1.14 -6.36
C ASN A 70 -9.62 -0.18 -6.04
N PRO A 71 -8.40 -0.14 -5.47
CA PRO A 71 -7.64 -1.35 -5.21
C PRO A 71 -8.27 -2.29 -4.17
N LEU A 72 -9.09 -1.78 -3.24
CA LEU A 72 -9.83 -2.64 -2.30
C LEU A 72 -10.78 -3.59 -3.04
N ALA A 73 -11.42 -3.11 -4.12
CA ALA A 73 -12.25 -3.94 -4.98
C ALA A 73 -11.43 -4.95 -5.79
N LEU A 74 -10.13 -4.68 -6.01
CA LEU A 74 -9.18 -5.59 -6.66
C LEU A 74 -8.54 -6.58 -5.69
N GLY A 75 -8.91 -6.55 -4.41
CA GLY A 75 -8.49 -7.52 -3.41
C GLY A 75 -7.35 -7.07 -2.50
N ALA A 76 -6.90 -5.80 -2.59
CA ALA A 76 -5.96 -5.22 -1.65
C ALA A 76 -6.53 -5.19 -0.23
N ASP A 77 -5.68 -5.40 0.77
CA ASP A 77 -6.06 -5.30 2.18
C ASP A 77 -5.96 -3.85 2.67
N LEU A 78 -4.94 -3.12 2.20
CA LEU A 78 -4.72 -1.70 2.48
C LEU A 78 -4.51 -0.90 1.18
N VAL A 79 -4.92 0.37 1.19
CA VAL A 79 -4.63 1.35 0.15
C VAL A 79 -3.97 2.58 0.76
N LEU A 80 -2.87 3.02 0.16
CA LEU A 80 -2.13 4.21 0.53
C LEU A 80 -2.34 5.31 -0.50
N HIS A 81 -2.48 6.56 -0.05
CA HIS A 81 -2.38 7.72 -0.91
C HIS A 81 -1.51 8.82 -0.29
N SER A 82 -0.63 9.42 -1.09
CA SER A 82 -0.13 10.76 -0.83
C SER A 82 -1.22 11.77 -1.20
N CYS A 83 -1.84 12.35 -0.17
CA CYS A 83 -2.88 13.35 -0.37
C CYS A 83 -2.32 14.65 -0.96
N THR A 84 -1.02 14.92 -0.77
CA THR A 84 -0.30 16.07 -1.36
C THR A 84 -0.44 16.17 -2.89
N LYS A 85 -0.73 15.05 -3.56
CA LYS A 85 -0.78 14.95 -5.03
C LYS A 85 -2.18 15.21 -5.56
N TYR A 86 -2.73 14.28 -6.33
CA TYR A 86 -4.01 14.43 -7.03
C TYR A 86 -5.21 14.62 -6.09
N LEU A 87 -5.16 14.07 -4.87
CA LEU A 87 -6.25 14.25 -3.89
C LEU A 87 -6.35 15.69 -3.39
N ASN A 88 -5.22 16.35 -3.12
CA ASN A 88 -5.23 17.77 -2.79
C ASN A 88 -5.43 18.63 -4.05
N GLY A 89 -4.66 18.37 -5.10
CA GLY A 89 -4.74 19.08 -6.39
C GLY A 89 -4.21 20.52 -6.39
N HIS A 90 -3.98 21.12 -5.21
CA HIS A 90 -3.63 22.55 -5.06
C HIS A 90 -2.19 22.79 -4.56
N SER A 91 -1.42 21.74 -4.32
CA SER A 91 0.01 21.80 -3.91
C SER A 91 0.31 22.60 -2.62
N ASP A 92 -0.70 22.84 -1.79
CA ASP A 92 -0.66 23.64 -0.56
C ASP A 92 -0.83 22.80 0.74
N VAL A 93 -1.17 21.51 0.63
CA VAL A 93 -1.34 20.59 1.75
C VAL A 93 -0.37 19.42 1.64
N VAL A 94 0.29 19.08 2.76
CA VAL A 94 1.05 17.85 2.91
C VAL A 94 0.28 16.89 3.81
N ALA A 95 -0.20 15.79 3.24
CA ALA A 95 -0.96 14.79 3.97
C ALA A 95 -0.84 13.40 3.31
N GLY A 96 -1.14 12.36 4.08
CA GLY A 96 -1.26 10.99 3.62
C GLY A 96 -2.46 10.31 4.27
N VAL A 97 -3.03 9.32 3.58
CA VAL A 97 -4.13 8.51 4.12
C VAL A 97 -3.86 7.04 3.83
N VAL A 98 -4.22 6.21 4.81
CA VAL A 98 -4.26 4.75 4.69
C VAL A 98 -5.72 4.33 4.85
N ILE A 99 -6.20 3.50 3.93
CA ILE A 99 -7.56 2.97 3.90
C ILE A 99 -7.43 1.46 4.05
N ALA A 100 -8.17 0.86 4.98
CA ALA A 100 -8.16 -0.58 5.19
C ALA A 100 -9.51 -1.20 4.81
N LYS A 101 -9.47 -2.43 4.31
CA LYS A 101 -10.68 -3.23 4.07
C LYS A 101 -11.35 -3.66 5.38
N ASP A 102 -10.54 -4.00 6.39
CA ASP A 102 -10.99 -4.51 7.68
C ASP A 102 -11.13 -3.36 8.71
N PRO A 103 -12.32 -3.16 9.29
CA PRO A 103 -12.55 -2.15 10.34
C PRO A 103 -11.66 -2.32 11.58
N ASP A 104 -11.28 -3.55 11.93
CA ASP A 104 -10.41 -3.79 13.09
C ASP A 104 -9.00 -3.26 12.82
N VAL A 105 -8.50 -3.42 11.59
CA VAL A 105 -7.23 -2.85 11.14
C VAL A 105 -7.29 -1.32 11.13
N VAL A 106 -8.43 -0.70 10.76
CA VAL A 106 -8.61 0.75 10.88
C VAL A 106 -8.46 1.20 12.33
N THR A 107 -9.06 0.47 13.27
CA THR A 107 -8.99 0.78 14.70
C THR A 107 -7.56 0.70 15.22
N GLU A 108 -6.81 -0.33 14.81
CA GLU A 108 -5.40 -0.50 15.16
C GLU A 108 -4.55 0.64 14.58
N LEU A 109 -4.70 0.95 13.29
CA LEU A 109 -3.98 2.03 12.62
C LEU A 109 -4.27 3.40 13.27
N ALA A 110 -5.53 3.66 13.65
CA ALA A 110 -5.90 4.89 14.35
C ALA A 110 -5.28 4.97 15.74
N TRP A 111 -5.17 3.85 16.46
CA TRP A 111 -4.47 3.78 17.72
C TRP A 111 -2.97 4.09 17.56
N TRP A 112 -2.31 3.49 16.56
CA TRP A 112 -0.92 3.79 16.21
C TRP A 112 -0.73 5.27 15.83
N GLY A 113 -1.63 5.82 15.01
CA GLY A 113 -1.60 7.24 14.64
C GLY A 113 -1.61 8.16 15.87
N LYS A 114 -2.46 7.88 16.86
CA LYS A 114 -2.52 8.63 18.12
C LYS A 114 -1.26 8.48 18.98
N GLN A 115 -0.61 7.31 18.96
CA GLN A 115 0.65 7.09 19.68
C GLN A 115 1.76 7.98 19.15
N TYR A 116 1.94 8.00 17.82
CA TYR A 116 2.99 8.77 17.15
C TYR A 116 2.70 10.27 17.08
N TRP A 117 1.45 10.67 17.27
CA TRP A 117 0.98 12.05 17.35
C TRP A 117 0.37 12.36 18.73
N ARG A 118 1.22 12.50 19.75
CA ARG A 118 0.83 13.14 21.02
C ARG A 118 1.34 14.58 21.05
N ASP A 119 0.40 15.52 21.19
CA ASP A 119 0.71 16.90 21.62
C ASP A 119 1.72 17.65 20.71
N GLY A 120 1.57 17.49 19.39
CA GLY A 120 2.37 18.22 18.39
C GLY A 120 3.85 17.80 18.32
N ARG A 121 4.26 16.73 19.00
CA ARG A 121 5.63 16.21 18.98
C ARG A 121 5.63 14.76 18.48
N ARG A 122 6.52 14.46 17.52
CA ARG A 122 6.88 13.07 17.21
C ARG A 122 7.56 12.50 18.46
N VAL A 123 6.98 11.45 19.04
CA VAL A 123 7.66 10.60 20.02
C VAL A 123 8.79 9.82 19.38
#